data_AF-A0A1G8CWI9-F1
#
_entry.id   AF-A0A1G8CWI9-F1
#
_cell.length_a   1.000
_cell.length_b   1.000
_cell.length_c   1.000
_cell.angle_alpha   90.00
_cell.angle_beta   90.00
_cell.angle_gamma   90.00
#
_symmetry.space_group_name_H-M   'P 1'
#
loop_
_entity.id
_entity.type
_entity.pdbx_description
1 polymer ?
#
loop_
_entity_poly.entity_id
_entity_poly.type
_entity_poly.pdbx_seq_one_letter_code
_entity_poly.pdbx_strand_id
1 'polypeptide(L)'
;MTTDKELSKEYGVLAKKIKQRLAQLVAADNLSVIAKLPALRLHSYSGNRKGEWSIDIFKNWRIIFEIDQDPIPRLEDGGVNLVEVIKIKAISVEDPH
;
A
#
# COMPACT_ATOMS: atom_id res chain seq x y z
N MET A 1 -1.70 -16.99 -0.40
CA MET A 1 -1.80 -16.16 0.82
C MET A 1 -0.74 -16.62 1.78
N THR A 2 0.22 -15.76 2.10
CA THR A 2 1.30 -16.05 3.07
C THR A 2 0.69 -16.26 4.44
N THR A 3 0.98 -17.39 5.07
CA THR A 3 0.35 -17.84 6.32
C THR A 3 0.74 -16.93 7.49
N ASP A 4 -0.09 -16.83 8.53
CA ASP A 4 0.24 -16.09 9.77
C ASP A 4 1.61 -16.48 10.36
N LYS A 5 1.94 -17.77 10.30
CA LYS A 5 3.23 -18.30 10.72
C LYS A 5 4.40 -17.80 9.89
N GLU A 6 4.23 -17.64 8.58
CA GLU A 6 5.30 -17.19 7.69
C GLU A 6 5.61 -15.71 7.95
N LEU A 7 4.56 -14.88 8.02
CA LEU A 7 4.70 -13.47 8.38
C LEU A 7 5.35 -13.28 9.76
N SER A 8 4.93 -14.08 10.76
CA SER A 8 5.50 -14.01 12.11
C SER A 8 6.96 -14.47 12.15
N LYS A 9 7.34 -15.47 11.35
CA LYS A 9 8.72 -15.95 11.24
C LYS A 9 9.64 -14.93 10.58
N GLU A 10 9.14 -14.23 9.56
CA GLU A 10 9.93 -13.29 8.76
C GLU A 10 10.00 -11.90 9.41
N TYR A 11 8.89 -11.39 9.93
CA TYR A 11 8.77 -10.01 10.41
C TYR A 11 8.62 -9.89 11.93
N GLY A 12 8.52 -11.00 12.66
CA GLY A 12 8.41 -11.02 14.12
C GLY A 12 7.28 -10.12 14.63
N VAL A 13 7.64 -9.15 15.47
CA VAL A 13 6.68 -8.20 16.07
C VAL A 13 5.96 -7.32 15.05
N LEU A 14 6.53 -7.12 13.85
CA LEU A 14 5.91 -6.34 12.77
C LEU A 14 4.78 -7.10 12.08
N ALA A 15 4.75 -8.43 12.16
CA ALA A 15 3.75 -9.26 11.49
C ALA A 15 2.32 -8.83 11.85
N LYS A 16 2.07 -8.47 13.12
CA LYS A 16 0.78 -7.96 13.58
C LYS A 16 0.39 -6.65 12.89
N LYS A 17 1.34 -5.73 12.72
CA LYS A 17 1.09 -4.43 12.06
C LYS A 17 0.93 -4.59 10.56
N ILE A 18 1.70 -5.46 9.91
CA ILE A 18 1.51 -5.82 8.50
C ILE A 18 0.10 -6.39 8.31
N LYS A 19 -0.30 -7.31 9.20
CA LYS A 19 -1.68 -7.76 9.49
C LYS A 19 -2.71 -6.66 9.31
N GLN A 20 -2.58 -5.70 10.21
CA GLN A 20 -3.48 -4.57 10.33
C GLN A 20 -3.50 -3.73 9.04
N ARG A 21 -2.34 -3.45 8.44
CA ARG A 21 -2.26 -2.63 7.22
C ARG A 21 -2.92 -3.30 6.03
N LEU A 22 -2.67 -4.60 5.84
CA LEU A 22 -3.32 -5.38 4.79
C LEU A 22 -4.84 -5.44 4.99
N ALA A 23 -5.31 -5.62 6.23
CA ALA A 23 -6.73 -5.56 6.54
C ALA A 23 -7.36 -4.19 6.24
N GLN A 24 -6.64 -3.10 6.54
CA GLN A 24 -7.09 -1.74 6.19
C GLN A 24 -7.18 -1.53 4.68
N LEU A 25 -6.20 -2.03 3.92
CA LEU A 25 -6.20 -1.98 2.45
C LEU A 25 -7.37 -2.77 1.85
N VAL A 26 -7.65 -3.97 2.38
CA VAL A 26 -8.75 -4.82 1.90
C VAL A 26 -10.12 -4.26 2.27
N ALA A 27 -10.25 -3.60 3.43
CA ALA A 27 -11.52 -3.06 3.91
C ALA A 27 -11.86 -1.68 3.30
N ALA A 28 -10.92 -1.04 2.62
CA ALA A 28 -11.16 0.26 1.98
C ALA A 28 -11.84 0.09 0.63
N ASP A 29 -12.92 0.85 0.40
CA ASP A 29 -13.63 0.84 -0.88
C ASP A 29 -12.74 1.34 -2.04
N ASN A 30 -11.82 2.25 -1.74
CA ASN A 30 -10.87 2.80 -2.70
C ASN A 30 -9.67 3.44 -2.01
N LEU A 31 -8.68 3.83 -2.81
CA LEU A 31 -7.43 4.41 -2.31
C LEU A 31 -7.61 5.79 -1.67
N SER A 32 -8.71 6.51 -1.94
CA SER A 32 -9.05 7.77 -1.24
C SER A 32 -9.36 7.55 0.24
N VAL A 33 -9.99 6.41 0.60
CA VAL A 33 -10.21 6.04 2.01
C VAL A 33 -8.86 5.83 2.72
N ILE A 34 -7.92 5.17 2.07
CA ILE A 34 -6.55 4.96 2.59
C ILE A 34 -5.81 6.29 2.75
N ALA A 35 -5.94 7.21 1.79
CA ALA A 35 -5.34 8.54 1.84
C ALA A 35 -5.81 9.38 3.04
N LYS A 36 -7.05 9.14 3.51
CA LYS A 36 -7.62 9.80 4.71
C LYS A 36 -7.10 9.23 6.03
N LEU A 37 -6.33 8.13 6.02
CA LEU A 37 -5.74 7.55 7.21
C LEU A 37 -4.30 8.09 7.40
N PRO A 38 -4.09 9.14 8.22
CA PRO A 38 -2.79 9.78 8.34
C PRO A 38 -1.70 8.84 8.86
N ALA A 39 -2.08 7.82 9.63
CA ALA A 39 -1.17 6.80 10.13
C ALA A 39 -0.62 5.84 9.06
N LEU A 40 -1.16 5.86 7.84
CA LEU A 40 -0.68 5.07 6.71
C LEU A 40 0.25 5.84 5.79
N ARG A 41 0.22 7.19 5.82
CA ARG A 41 1.10 8.05 5.02
C ARG A 41 1.24 7.57 3.57
N LEU A 42 0.09 7.41 2.91
CA LEU A 42 0.02 6.97 1.51
C LEU A 42 0.91 7.86 0.62
N HIS A 43 1.80 7.24 -0.14
CA HIS A 43 2.76 7.95 -0.97
C HIS A 43 2.92 7.28 -2.33
N SER A 44 2.88 8.07 -3.41
CA SER A 44 3.24 7.63 -4.76
C SER A 44 4.70 7.90 -5.05
N TYR A 45 5.41 6.92 -5.60
CA TYR A 45 6.77 7.10 -6.06
C TYR A 45 6.84 7.78 -7.44
N SER A 46 7.99 8.41 -7.71
CA SER A 46 8.30 9.10 -8.97
C SER A 46 9.62 8.59 -9.56
N GLY A 47 9.97 9.07 -10.77
CA GLY A 47 11.19 8.65 -11.46
C GLY A 47 11.19 7.15 -11.82
N ASN A 48 12.26 6.44 -11.44
CA ASN A 48 12.45 5.02 -11.75
C ASN A 48 11.42 4.10 -11.07
N ARG A 49 10.77 4.57 -10.01
CA ARG A 49 9.73 3.85 -9.26
C ARG A 49 8.31 4.35 -9.59
N LYS A 50 8.16 5.11 -10.69
CA LYS A 50 6.86 5.67 -11.08
C LYS A 50 5.84 4.54 -11.29
N GLY A 51 4.70 4.64 -10.62
CA GLY A 51 3.63 3.64 -10.64
C GLY A 51 3.57 2.80 -9.36
N GLU A 52 4.63 2.79 -8.57
CA GLU A 52 4.62 2.22 -7.23
C GLU A 52 4.06 3.19 -6.20
N TRP A 53 3.48 2.62 -5.15
CA TRP A 53 2.92 3.32 -4.01
C TRP A 53 3.37 2.64 -2.72
N SER A 54 3.33 3.38 -1.60
CA SER A 54 3.61 2.82 -0.29
C SER A 54 2.66 3.31 0.80
N ILE A 55 2.52 2.49 1.85
CA ILE A 55 1.96 2.86 3.14
C ILE A 55 2.88 2.42 4.29
N ASP A 56 2.87 3.20 5.38
CA ASP A 56 3.67 2.95 6.57
C ASP A 56 3.11 1.80 7.44
N ILE A 57 4.01 0.91 7.84
CA ILE A 57 3.76 -0.14 8.84
C ILE A 57 4.14 0.40 10.23
N PHE A 58 5.44 0.67 10.43
CA PHE A 58 6.01 1.15 11.69
C PHE A 58 7.44 1.65 11.48
N LYS A 59 7.76 2.83 12.05
CA LYS A 59 9.04 3.51 11.82
C LYS A 59 9.27 3.66 10.32
N ASN A 60 10.34 3.07 9.79
CA ASN A 60 10.69 3.18 8.38
C ASN A 60 9.98 2.12 7.50
N TRP A 61 9.50 1.02 8.09
CA TRP A 61 8.90 -0.09 7.34
C TRP A 61 7.65 0.31 6.55
N ARG A 62 7.60 -0.11 5.28
CA ARG A 62 6.52 0.20 4.32
C ARG A 62 6.03 -1.05 3.59
N ILE A 63 4.74 -1.07 3.27
CA ILE A 63 4.19 -1.97 2.25
C ILE A 63 4.25 -1.23 0.93
N ILE A 64 4.87 -1.84 -0.08
CA ILE A 64 4.91 -1.35 -1.46
C ILE A 64 3.83 -2.07 -2.28
N PHE A 65 3.12 -1.34 -3.12
CA PHE A 65 2.10 -1.89 -4.02
C PHE A 65 1.99 -1.08 -5.31
N GLU A 66 1.35 -1.66 -6.32
CA GLU A 66 0.96 -1.00 -7.57
C GLU A 66 -0.56 -0.96 -7.73
N ILE A 67 -1.04 -0.05 -8.57
CA ILE A 67 -2.45 -0.02 -9.00
C ILE A 67 -2.63 -1.11 -10.06
N ASP A 68 -3.53 -2.04 -9.81
CA ASP A 68 -3.77 -3.21 -10.66
C ASP A 68 -5.09 -3.06 -11.43
N GLN A 69 -5.17 -1.94 -12.15
CA GLN A 69 -6.28 -1.57 -13.03
C GLN A 69 -5.76 -1.14 -14.40
N ASP A 70 -6.46 -1.60 -15.43
CA ASP A 70 -6.23 -1.19 -16.81
C ASP A 70 -7.56 -0.69 -17.41
N PRO A 71 -7.67 0.61 -17.76
CA PRO A 71 -6.67 1.66 -17.57
C PRO A 71 -6.50 2.08 -16.10
N ILE A 72 -5.33 2.63 -15.74
CA ILE A 72 -5.14 3.32 -14.46
C ILE A 72 -6.04 4.56 -14.44
N PRO A 73 -6.93 4.73 -13.43
CA PRO A 73 -7.76 5.91 -13.33
C PRO A 73 -6.93 7.19 -13.18
N ARG A 74 -7.20 8.18 -14.03
CA ARG A 74 -6.49 9.46 -14.05
C ARG A 74 -7.46 10.63 -13.93
N LEU A 75 -7.01 11.67 -13.25
CA LEU A 75 -7.65 12.99 -13.26
C LEU A 75 -7.28 13.74 -14.55
N GLU A 76 -7.99 14.83 -14.83
CA GLU A 76 -7.73 15.68 -16.00
C GLU A 76 -6.32 16.29 -16.01
N ASP A 77 -5.71 16.46 -14.83
CA ASP A 77 -4.35 16.97 -14.66
C ASP A 77 -3.25 15.89 -14.82
N GLY A 78 -3.63 14.63 -15.10
CA GLY A 78 -2.72 13.48 -15.23
C GLY A 78 -2.35 12.80 -13.91
N GLY A 79 -2.82 13.31 -12.77
CA GLY A 79 -2.76 12.66 -11.47
C GLY A 79 -3.58 11.37 -11.43
N VAL A 80 -3.34 10.50 -10.43
CA VAL A 80 -4.17 9.29 -10.25
C VAL A 80 -5.46 9.66 -9.52
N ASN A 81 -6.61 9.21 -10.06
CA ASN A 81 -7.88 9.39 -9.38
C ASN A 81 -8.07 8.35 -8.27
N LEU A 82 -7.69 8.71 -7.04
CA LEU A 82 -7.72 7.80 -5.88
C LEU A 82 -9.12 7.26 -5.54
N VAL A 83 -10.19 7.94 -5.95
CA VAL A 83 -11.57 7.51 -5.70
C VAL A 83 -11.95 6.32 -6.59
N GLU A 84 -11.37 6.24 -7.77
CA GLU A 84 -11.65 5.19 -8.76
C GLU A 84 -10.67 4.01 -8.70
N VAL A 85 -9.66 4.09 -7.82
CA VAL A 85 -8.71 3.01 -7.56
C VAL A 85 -9.30 2.06 -6.51
N ILE A 86 -9.82 0.94 -6.98
CA ILE A 86 -10.45 -0.14 -6.21
C ILE A 86 -9.62 -1.44 -6.19
N LYS A 87 -8.63 -1.59 -7.08
CA LYS A 87 -7.78 -2.77 -7.18
C LYS A 87 -6.31 -2.39 -7.14
N ILE A 88 -5.60 -2.98 -6.18
CA ILE A 88 -4.16 -2.83 -5.99
C ILE A 88 -3.52 -4.20 -5.85
N LYS A 89 -2.21 -4.26 -6.08
CA LYS A 89 -1.41 -5.47 -5.93
C LYS A 89 -0.21 -5.17 -5.05
N ALA A 90 -0.14 -5.83 -3.91
CA ALA A 90 1.02 -5.75 -3.01
C ALA A 90 2.25 -6.38 -3.69
N ILE A 91 3.37 -5.67 -3.63
CA ILE A 91 4.64 -6.06 -4.27
C ILE A 91 5.62 -6.59 -3.20
N SER A 92 5.88 -5.79 -2.17
CA SER A 92 6.92 -6.07 -1.17
C SER A 92 6.65 -5.40 0.17
N VAL A 93 7.37 -5.83 1.20
CA VAL A 93 7.50 -5.12 2.48
C VAL A 93 8.96 -4.70 2.60
N GLU A 94 9.23 -3.39 2.67
CA GLU A 94 10.57 -2.81 2.61
C GLU A 94 10.88 -1.99 3.87
N ASP A 95 12.15 -2.01 4.32
CA ASP A 95 12.69 -1.08 5.30
C ASP A 95 13.67 -0.11 4.60
N PRO A 96 13.23 1.09 4.22
CA PRO A 96 14.09 2.16 3.78
C PRO A 96 14.87 2.65 5.00
N HIS A 97 16.07 2.10 5.19
CA HIS A 97 17.04 2.54 6.20
C HIS A 97 17.25 4.05 6.14
#